data_AF-A0A7K9L2W7-F1
#
_entry.id   AF-A0A7K9L2W7-F1
#
_cell.length_a   1.000
_cell.length_b   1.000
_cell.length_c   1.000
_cell.angle_alpha   90.00
_cell.angle_beta   90.00
_cell.angle_gamma   90.00
#
_symmetry.space_group_name_H-M   'P 1'
#
loop_
_entity.id
_entity.type
_entity.pdbx_description
1 polymer ?
#
loop_
_entity_poly.entity_id
_entity_poly.type
_entity_poly.pdbx_seq_one_letter_code
_entity_poly.pdbx_strand_id
1 'polypeptide(L)'
;RPPYSYSALIAMAIHSSPGRRRTLSQIYQFVAENFPFYRRARAGWQNSIRHNLSLNECFRKVPRGEDEPGKGSYWTLDPNCEKMFDNGNFRRRRKRR
;
A
#
# COMPACT_ATOMS: atom_id res chain seq x y z
N ARG A 1 8.56 -11.94 -9.95
CA ARG A 1 7.54 -11.07 -9.31
C ARG A 1 7.16 -11.68 -7.95
N PRO A 2 7.15 -10.91 -6.85
CA PRO A 2 6.84 -11.43 -5.51
C PRO A 2 5.43 -12.07 -5.44
N PRO A 3 5.18 -13.02 -4.53
CA PRO A 3 3.88 -13.71 -4.38
C PRO A 3 2.82 -12.87 -3.64
N TYR A 4 2.91 -11.53 -3.74
CA TYR A 4 2.04 -10.59 -3.04
C TYR A 4 1.18 -9.81 -4.04
N SER A 5 -0.09 -9.56 -3.68
CA SER A 5 -0.95 -8.64 -4.42
C SER A 5 -0.51 -7.18 -4.21
N TYR A 6 -0.93 -6.26 -5.07
CA TYR A 6 -0.64 -4.85 -4.86
C TYR A 6 -1.29 -4.33 -3.57
N SER A 7 -2.50 -4.77 -3.23
CA SER A 7 -3.13 -4.48 -1.94
C SER A 7 -2.27 -4.95 -0.76
N ALA A 8 -1.71 -6.16 -0.83
CA ALA A 8 -0.82 -6.67 0.20
C ALA A 8 0.46 -5.82 0.33
N LEU A 9 1.07 -5.42 -0.80
CA LEU A 9 2.25 -4.54 -0.80
C LEU A 9 1.96 -3.19 -0.14
N ILE A 10 0.80 -2.60 -0.44
CA ILE A 10 0.35 -1.34 0.18
C ILE A 10 0.11 -1.53 1.67
N ALA A 11 -0.59 -2.60 2.07
CA ALA A 11 -0.87 -2.89 3.47
C ALA A 11 0.41 -3.07 4.30
N MET A 12 1.40 -3.80 3.78
CA MET A 12 2.73 -3.94 4.42
C MET A 12 3.43 -2.59 4.57
N ALA A 13 3.38 -1.74 3.54
CA ALA A 13 3.99 -0.40 3.60
C ALA A 13 3.34 0.46 4.70
N ILE A 14 2.01 0.43 4.81
CA ILE A 14 1.25 1.17 5.82
C ILE A 14 1.52 0.60 7.22
N HIS A 15 1.52 -0.72 7.39
CA HIS A 15 1.79 -1.41 8.66
C HIS A 15 3.20 -1.15 9.20
N SER A 16 4.19 -1.02 8.31
CA SER A 16 5.57 -0.70 8.70
C SER A 16 5.77 0.73 9.23
N SER A 17 4.75 1.59 9.14
CA SER A 17 4.86 2.97 9.62
C SER A 17 4.35 3.08 11.06
N PRO A 18 5.05 3.84 11.94
CA PRO A 18 4.64 3.99 13.33
C PRO A 18 3.26 4.67 13.47
N GLY A 19 2.86 5.48 12.49
CA GLY A 19 1.56 6.15 12.47
C GLY A 19 0.46 5.40 11.71
N ARG A 20 0.71 4.13 11.31
CA ARG A 20 -0.20 3.32 10.46
C ARG A 20 -0.70 4.07 9.22
N ARG A 21 0.10 5.00 8.71
CA ARG A 21 -0.21 5.85 7.55
C ARG A 21 1.04 6.12 6.73
N ARG A 22 0.92 6.16 5.41
CA ARG A 22 2.02 6.47 4.47
C ARG A 22 1.51 7.30 3.31
N THR A 23 2.36 8.13 2.73
CA THR A 23 2.05 8.83 1.48
C THR A 23 2.24 7.91 0.28
N LEU A 24 1.67 8.27 -0.87
CA LEU A 24 1.89 7.53 -2.12
C LEU A 24 3.38 7.37 -2.46
N SER A 25 4.17 8.43 -2.26
CA SER A 25 5.62 8.41 -2.49
C SER A 25 6.32 7.43 -1.57
N GLN A 26 5.95 7.42 -0.29
CA GLN A 26 6.53 6.49 0.69
C GLN A 26 6.15 5.04 0.40
N ILE A 27 4.93 4.78 -0.12
CA ILE A 27 4.53 3.43 -0.56
C ILE A 27 5.41 2.97 -1.73
N TYR A 28 5.69 3.85 -2.70
CA TYR A 28 6.59 3.51 -3.80
C TYR A 28 8.00 3.18 -3.29
N GLN A 29 8.53 4.02 -2.40
CA GLN A 29 9.85 3.82 -1.81
C GLN A 29 9.92 2.49 -1.07
N PHE A 30 8.97 2.21 -0.18
CA PHE A 30 8.91 0.95 0.57
C PHE A 30 8.91 -0.26 -0.36
N VAL A 31 8.08 -0.25 -1.42
CA VAL A 31 7.99 -1.36 -2.36
C VAL A 31 9.30 -1.54 -3.15
N ALA A 32 9.94 -0.46 -3.58
CA ALA A 32 11.21 -0.53 -4.33
C ALA A 32 12.42 -0.92 -3.45
N GLU A 33 12.38 -0.63 -2.15
CA GLU A 33 13.40 -0.99 -1.18
C GLU A 33 13.28 -2.47 -0.78
N ASN A 34 12.08 -2.92 -0.42
CA ASN A 34 11.85 -4.28 0.09
C ASN A 34 11.76 -5.35 -1.01
N PHE A 35 11.40 -4.95 -2.24
CA PHE A 35 11.21 -5.88 -3.35
C PHE A 35 12.02 -5.43 -4.56
N PRO A 36 13.29 -5.90 -4.70
CA PRO A 36 14.19 -5.48 -5.78
C PRO A 36 13.63 -5.64 -7.20
N PHE A 37 12.67 -6.57 -7.39
CA PHE A 37 11.91 -6.75 -8.62
C PHE A 37 11.27 -5.45 -9.13
N TYR A 38 10.75 -4.59 -8.25
CA TYR A 38 10.06 -3.35 -8.62
C TYR A 38 11.01 -2.17 -8.84
N ARG A 39 12.26 -2.23 -8.35
CA ARG A 39 13.26 -1.16 -8.52
C ARG A 39 13.68 -0.98 -9.98
N ARG A 40 13.78 -2.08 -10.73
CA ARG A 40 14.23 -2.08 -12.13
C ARG A 40 13.11 -1.74 -13.13
N ALA A 41 11.85 -1.84 -12.72
CA ALA A 41 10.69 -1.59 -13.58
C ALA A 41 10.21 -0.14 -13.42
N ARG A 42 10.44 0.72 -14.42
CA ARG A 42 10.32 2.18 -14.27
C ARG A 42 8.88 2.76 -14.26
N ALA A 43 7.81 2.03 -14.57
CA ALA A 43 6.47 2.68 -14.62
C ALA A 43 5.23 1.81 -14.36
N GLY A 44 5.21 0.53 -14.76
CA GLY A 44 3.95 -0.24 -14.78
C GLY A 44 3.31 -0.49 -13.41
N TRP A 45 4.12 -0.78 -12.40
CA TRP A 45 3.61 -1.17 -11.08
C TRP A 45 3.09 0.02 -10.26
N GLN A 46 3.65 1.22 -10.44
CA GLN A 46 3.19 2.41 -9.73
C GLN A 46 1.75 2.77 -10.12
N ASN A 47 1.39 2.58 -11.39
CA ASN A 47 0.00 2.76 -11.83
C ASN A 47 -0.94 1.77 -11.17
N SER A 48 -0.52 0.50 -11.04
CA SER A 48 -1.29 -0.51 -10.32
C SER A 48 -1.46 -0.17 -8.83
N ILE A 49 -0.43 0.40 -8.18
CA ILE A 49 -0.53 0.85 -6.79
C ILE A 49 -1.58 1.97 -6.65
N ARG A 50 -1.52 3.00 -7.50
CA ARG A 50 -2.53 4.09 -7.49
C ARG A 50 -3.93 3.56 -7.70
N HIS A 51 -4.11 2.68 -8.68
CA HIS A 51 -5.40 2.04 -8.96
C HIS A 51 -5.91 1.26 -7.75
N ASN A 52 -5.05 0.50 -7.05
CA ASN A 52 -5.47 -0.27 -5.88
C ASN A 52 -5.82 0.60 -4.67
N LEU A 53 -5.14 1.73 -4.49
CA LEU A 53 -5.48 2.68 -3.43
C LEU A 53 -6.87 3.29 -3.62
N SER A 54 -7.28 3.53 -4.87
CA SER A 54 -8.60 4.08 -5.17
C SER A 54 -9.71 3.04 -5.27
N LEU A 55 -9.39 1.79 -5.68
CA LEU A 55 -10.40 0.76 -5.93
C LEU A 55 -10.74 -0.08 -4.69
N ASN A 56 -9.78 -0.30 -3.77
CA ASN A 56 -10.06 -1.12 -2.59
C ASN A 56 -10.54 -0.23 -1.43
N GLU A 57 -11.72 -0.54 -0.90
CA GLU A 57 -12.32 0.14 0.27
C GLU A 57 -11.45 0.05 1.52
N CYS A 58 -10.53 -0.91 1.58
CA CYS A 58 -9.57 -1.05 2.65
C CYS A 58 -8.54 0.08 2.73
N PHE A 59 -8.38 0.91 1.70
CA PHE A 59 -7.45 2.04 1.73
C PHE A 59 -8.23 3.35 1.73
N ARG A 60 -8.05 4.11 2.79
CA ARG A 60 -8.69 5.42 2.96
C ARG A 60 -7.68 6.55 2.83
N LYS A 61 -8.06 7.56 2.06
CA LYS A 61 -7.29 8.79 1.88
C LYS A 61 -7.51 9.70 3.08
N VAL A 62 -6.44 10.14 3.72
CA VAL A 62 -6.47 11.03 4.89
C VAL A 62 -5.77 12.34 4.52
N PRO A 63 -6.44 13.49 4.70
CA PRO A 63 -5.81 14.79 4.48
C PRO A 63 -4.62 14.97 5.43
N ARG A 64 -3.66 15.81 5.03
CA ARG A 64 -2.59 16.23 5.94
C ARG A 64 -3.15 17.22 6.94
N GLY A 65 -2.53 17.33 8.12
CA GLY A 65 -2.82 18.43 9.02
C GLY A 65 -2.46 19.77 8.37
N GLU A 66 -3.12 20.85 8.80
CA GLU A 66 -2.84 22.21 8.30
C GLU A 66 -1.37 22.62 8.54
N ASP A 67 -0.76 22.09 9.60
CA ASP A 67 0.64 22.32 9.98
C ASP A 67 1.65 21.35 9.32
N GLU A 68 1.20 20.39 8.50
CA GLU A 68 2.06 19.41 7.82
C GLU A 68 2.20 19.73 6.31
N PRO A 69 3.03 20.71 5.91
CA PRO A 69 3.21 21.05 4.50
C PRO A 69 3.81 19.85 3.74
N GLY A 70 3.21 19.49 2.60
CA GLY A 70 3.72 18.42 1.77
C GLY A 70 2.83 18.00 0.61
N LYS A 71 3.42 17.35 -0.39
CA LYS A 71 2.69 16.86 -1.57
C LYS A 71 1.84 15.63 -1.24
N GLY A 72 0.61 15.65 -1.75
CA GLY A 72 -0.32 14.52 -1.71
C GLY A 72 -0.91 14.24 -0.32
N SER A 73 -1.75 13.23 -0.23
CA SER A 73 -2.44 12.83 1.01
C SER A 73 -1.79 11.61 1.64
N TYR A 74 -2.08 11.38 2.92
CA TYR A 74 -1.79 10.11 3.56
C TYR A 74 -2.79 9.05 3.11
N TRP A 75 -2.33 7.80 3.13
CA TRP A 75 -3.14 6.61 2.97
C TRP A 75 -2.98 5.78 4.24
N THR A 76 -4.11 5.38 4.80
CA THR A 76 -4.18 4.43 5.92
C THR A 76 -5.11 3.28 5.56
N LEU A 77 -5.05 2.22 6.37
CA LEU A 77 -5.98 1.11 6.27
C LEU A 77 -7.29 1.47 6.97
N ASP A 78 -8.39 0.97 6.43
CA ASP A 78 -9.65 0.98 7.16
C ASP A 78 -9.56 0.00 8.34
N PRO A 79 -9.97 0.39 9.57
CA PRO A 79 -9.94 -0.49 10.74
C PRO A 79 -10.64 -1.84 10.52
N ASN A 80 -11.69 -1.87 9.69
CA ASN A 80 -12.41 -3.11 9.38
C ASN A 80 -11.58 -4.06 8.50
N CYS A 81 -10.65 -3.51 7.73
CA CYS A 81 -9.76 -4.27 6.86
C CYS A 81 -8.43 -4.64 7.51
N GLU A 82 -8.06 -4.06 8.66
CA GLU A 82 -6.79 -4.39 9.34
C GLU A 82 -6.67 -5.89 9.61
N LYS A 83 -7.76 -6.51 10.09
CA LYS A 83 -7.84 -7.96 10.34
C LYS A 83 -7.66 -8.83 9.09
N MET A 84 -7.88 -8.27 7.89
CA MET A 84 -7.70 -9.02 6.63
C MET A 84 -6.22 -9.17 6.24
N PHE A 85 -5.38 -8.25 6.72
CA PHE A 85 -3.95 -8.22 6.47
C PHE A 85 -3.12 -8.67 7.68
N ASP A 86 -3.78 -8.89 8.81
CA ASP A 86 -3.19 -9.43 10.03
C ASP A 86 -2.82 -10.92 9.88
N ASN A 87 -1.84 -11.40 10.65
CA ASN A 87 -1.40 -12.81 10.68
C ASN A 87 -0.86 -13.41 9.35
N GLY A 88 -0.26 -12.59 8.48
CA GLY A 88 0.50 -13.12 7.33
C GLY A 88 -0.35 -13.53 6.12
N ASN A 89 -1.63 -13.18 6.09
CA ASN A 89 -2.52 -13.43 4.95
C ASN A 89 -2.36 -12.38 3.83
N PHE A 90 -1.11 -12.04 3.50
CA PHE A 90 -0.76 -11.18 2.36
C PHE A 90 -0.76 -11.97 1.03
N ARG A 91 -0.98 -13.28 1.11
CA ARG A 91 -1.00 -14.18 -0.04
C ARG A 91 -2.28 -13.98 -0.84
N ARG A 92 -2.12 -13.86 -2.15
CA ARG A 92 -3.22 -13.71 -3.10
C ARG A 92 -4.23 -14.85 -2.90
N ARG A 93 -5.47 -14.54 -2.48
CA ARG A 93 -6.57 -15.51 -2.47
C ARG A 93 -6.72 -16.06 -3.89
N ARG A 94 -6.36 -17.34 -4.09
CA ARG A 94 -6.63 -18.03 -5.35
C ARG A 94 -8.15 -18.11 -5.49
N LYS A 95 -8.70 -17.61 -6.59
CA LYS A 95 -10.10 -17.86 -6.96
C LYS A 95 -10.21 -19.39 -7.13
N ARG A 96 -10.92 -20.09 -6.22
CA ARG A 96 -11.28 -21.50 -6.46
C ARG A 96 -12.19 -21.46 -7.70
N ARG A 97 -11.81 -22.22 -8.73
CA ARG A 97 -12.67 -22.50 -9.88
C ARG A 97 -13.88 -23.28 -9.40
#